data_AF-A0A1B0DCQ2-F1
#
_entry.id   AF-A0A1B0DCQ2-F1
#
_cell.length_a   1.000
_cell.length_b   1.000
_cell.length_c   1.000
_cell.angle_alpha   90.00
_cell.angle_beta   90.00
_cell.angle_gamma   90.00
#
_symmetry.space_group_name_H-M   'P 1'
#
loop_
_entity.id
_entity.type
_entity.pdbx_description
1 polymer ?
#
loop_
_entity_poly.entity_id
_entity_poly.type
_entity_poly.pdbx_seq_one_letter_code
_entity_poly.pdbx_strand_id
1 'polypeptide(L)'
;MILGHNPSEGPMFLFVSQASPHTANPSDPLQTIPEDLQKMEHIQDPIRKSYAAMVRALDRSQKDSPWEGGLRGTALVWSPLLKQRHYVSDHLIHVTDGFSTFTELAGVSSHKYEKRDGNNIWSTLSLNKTPIRREILHNIDPIDGYSSYYQDEWKYVNGTTLNGTYDSWLGDMVKEDSPESFYYSQLVMNSDVWQALNPYSTRILKPNDLEFLRGKTKINCERRNPKLTACEPLKAPCLFNLEEDPCELNNLANIHPLRMKYMKKRVNYFQATALPPANLPAGVSNHKFQKRDGNNIWSTLSLNRTPIRREILHNIDPIDGYSSYYQDEWKYVNGTTLNGTYDSWLGDMVKEDSPESFYYSQL
;
A
#
# COMPACT_ATOMS: atom_id res chain seq x y z
N MET A 1 5.23 -13.66 -21.30
CA MET A 1 5.52 -12.20 -21.31
C MET A 1 6.98 -11.91 -20.98
N ILE A 2 7.51 -12.28 -19.81
CA ILE A 2 8.93 -12.03 -19.46
C ILE A 2 9.91 -12.88 -20.30
N LEU A 3 9.69 -14.20 -20.40
CA LEU A 3 10.58 -15.12 -21.14
C LEU A 3 10.69 -14.85 -22.65
N GLY A 4 9.76 -14.07 -23.22
CA GLY A 4 9.74 -13.70 -24.64
C GLY A 4 10.14 -12.26 -24.91
N HIS A 5 10.59 -11.51 -23.89
CA HIS A 5 10.98 -10.12 -24.08
C HIS A 5 12.38 -10.03 -24.70
N ASN A 6 12.51 -9.31 -25.82
CA ASN A 6 13.79 -8.96 -26.44
C ASN A 6 14.21 -7.54 -26.01
N PRO A 7 15.24 -7.37 -25.16
CA PRO A 7 15.68 -6.05 -24.71
C PRO A 7 16.16 -5.12 -25.83
N SER A 8 16.55 -5.69 -26.98
CA SER A 8 16.98 -4.93 -28.15
C SER A 8 15.83 -4.20 -28.85
N GLU A 9 14.59 -4.63 -28.63
CA GLU A 9 13.38 -4.03 -29.23
C GLU A 9 12.78 -2.90 -28.39
N GLY A 10 13.29 -2.71 -27.16
CA GLY A 10 12.89 -1.61 -26.28
C GLY A 10 12.85 -2.04 -24.81
N PRO A 11 12.73 -1.07 -23.88
CA PRO A 11 12.61 -1.38 -22.45
C PRO A 11 11.22 -1.93 -22.10
N MET A 12 11.15 -2.77 -21.06
CA MET A 12 9.90 -3.26 -20.49
C MET A 12 9.61 -2.58 -19.15
N PHE A 13 8.36 -2.17 -18.95
CA PHE A 13 7.82 -1.80 -17.63
C PHE A 13 6.78 -2.83 -17.21
N LEU A 14 6.97 -3.42 -16.03
CA LEU A 14 6.06 -4.41 -15.45
C LEU A 14 5.61 -3.94 -14.07
N PHE A 15 4.31 -3.77 -13.89
CA PHE A 15 3.69 -3.48 -12.59
C PHE A 15 2.94 -4.72 -12.12
N VAL A 16 3.37 -5.29 -10.99
CA VAL A 16 2.74 -6.46 -10.36
C VAL A 16 2.09 -6.00 -9.07
N SER A 17 0.75 -5.89 -9.08
CA SER A 17 -0.06 -5.54 -7.91
C SER A 17 -0.72 -6.78 -7.34
N GLN A 18 -0.07 -7.44 -6.39
CA GLN A 18 -0.67 -8.57 -5.68
C GLN A 18 -1.79 -8.09 -4.75
N ALA A 19 -2.86 -8.89 -4.64
CA ALA A 19 -3.97 -8.60 -3.72
C ALA A 19 -3.59 -8.93 -2.27
N SER A 20 -2.80 -9.98 -2.07
CA SER A 20 -2.32 -10.37 -0.74
C SER A 20 -1.49 -9.24 -0.10
N PRO A 21 -1.57 -9.03 1.22
CA PRO A 21 -2.32 -9.81 2.21
C PRO A 21 -3.74 -9.26 2.47
N HIS A 22 -4.38 -8.57 1.51
CA HIS A 22 -5.74 -8.09 1.68
C HIS A 22 -6.70 -9.25 1.98
N THR A 23 -7.79 -8.95 2.70
CA THR A 23 -8.85 -9.92 2.91
C THR A 23 -9.41 -10.43 1.59
N ALA A 24 -9.67 -11.73 1.52
CA ALA A 24 -10.15 -12.39 0.30
C ALA A 24 -11.66 -12.19 0.09
N ASN A 25 -12.49 -12.79 0.95
CA ASN A 25 -13.95 -12.66 0.90
C ASN A 25 -14.57 -12.56 2.31
N PRO A 26 -15.85 -12.15 2.45
CA PRO A 26 -16.47 -11.96 3.77
C PRO A 26 -16.61 -13.24 4.61
N SER A 27 -16.76 -14.40 3.98
CA SER A 27 -17.00 -15.68 4.65
C SER A 27 -15.71 -16.35 5.13
N ASP A 28 -14.61 -16.13 4.41
CA ASP A 28 -13.26 -16.62 4.69
C ASP A 28 -12.24 -15.53 4.34
N PRO A 29 -12.05 -14.55 5.24
CA PRO A 29 -11.30 -13.34 4.92
C PRO A 29 -9.79 -13.56 4.88
N LEU A 30 -9.25 -14.58 5.55
CA LEU A 30 -7.80 -14.80 5.66
C LEU A 30 -7.42 -16.17 5.10
N GLN A 31 -7.03 -16.19 3.82
CA GLN A 31 -6.74 -17.42 3.08
C GLN A 31 -5.24 -17.63 2.91
N THR A 32 -4.74 -18.80 3.29
CA THR A 32 -3.33 -19.18 3.21
C THR A 32 -3.18 -20.69 3.03
N ILE A 33 -2.06 -21.12 2.45
CA ILE A 33 -1.76 -22.55 2.28
C ILE A 33 -1.38 -23.20 3.63
N PRO A 34 -1.67 -24.49 3.83
CA PRO A 34 -1.35 -25.21 5.08
C PRO A 34 0.14 -25.17 5.45
N GLU A 35 1.04 -25.17 4.46
CA GLU A 35 2.49 -25.17 4.68
C GLU A 35 2.98 -23.88 5.34
N ASP A 36 2.37 -22.74 5.00
CA ASP A 36 2.72 -21.46 5.60
C ASP A 36 2.06 -21.29 6.97
N LEU A 37 0.86 -21.84 7.18
CA LEU A 37 0.23 -21.93 8.50
C LEU A 37 1.05 -22.74 9.50
N GLN A 38 1.57 -23.90 9.07
CA GLN A 38 2.39 -24.77 9.90
C GLN A 38 3.63 -24.02 10.44
N LYS A 39 4.25 -23.18 9.61
CA LYS A 39 5.42 -22.38 10.01
C LYS A 39 5.08 -21.31 11.06
N MET A 40 3.80 -20.99 11.24
CA MET A 40 3.29 -20.01 12.20
C MET A 40 2.71 -20.67 13.46
N GLU A 41 2.92 -21.97 13.70
CA GLU A 41 2.39 -22.68 14.89
C GLU A 41 2.79 -22.05 16.22
N HIS A 42 3.95 -21.39 16.27
CA HIS A 42 4.43 -20.66 17.44
C HIS A 42 3.56 -19.47 17.84
N ILE A 43 2.77 -18.91 16.90
CA ILE A 43 1.85 -17.78 17.13
C ILE A 43 0.56 -18.31 17.78
N GLN A 44 0.23 -17.84 18.98
CA GLN A 44 -0.95 -18.34 19.70
C GLN A 44 -2.27 -17.80 19.15
N ASP A 45 -2.31 -16.52 18.77
CA ASP A 45 -3.54 -15.89 18.25
C ASP A 45 -3.88 -16.42 16.84
N PRO A 46 -5.07 -17.00 16.63
CA PRO A 46 -5.42 -17.66 15.36
C PRO A 46 -5.57 -16.71 14.18
N ILE A 47 -6.02 -15.47 14.41
CA ILE A 47 -6.16 -14.44 13.38
C ILE A 47 -4.76 -13.96 12.98
N ARG A 48 -3.92 -13.66 13.96
CA ARG A 48 -2.52 -13.27 13.76
C ARG A 48 -1.73 -14.37 13.09
N LYS A 49 -1.97 -15.64 13.42
CA LYS A 49 -1.33 -16.80 12.78
C LYS A 49 -1.66 -16.86 11.29
N SER A 50 -2.95 -16.76 10.95
CA SER A 50 -3.42 -16.80 9.57
C SER A 50 -2.91 -15.60 8.77
N TYR A 51 -2.98 -14.40 9.35
CA TYR A 51 -2.40 -13.20 8.76
C TYR A 51 -0.88 -13.34 8.59
N ALA A 52 -0.15 -13.78 9.61
CA ALA A 52 1.29 -14.01 9.55
C ALA A 52 1.69 -15.02 8.47
N ALA A 53 0.86 -16.01 8.20
CA ALA A 53 1.05 -16.97 7.11
C ALA A 53 0.79 -16.31 5.74
N MET A 54 -0.28 -15.52 5.58
CA MET A 54 -0.49 -14.68 4.37
C MET A 54 0.67 -13.71 4.13
N VAL A 55 1.19 -13.11 5.20
CA VAL A 55 2.34 -12.21 5.16
C VAL A 55 3.64 -12.94 4.89
N ARG A 56 3.79 -14.19 5.30
CA ARG A 56 4.96 -14.96 4.89
C ARG A 56 5.10 -14.97 3.37
N ALA A 57 3.99 -14.86 2.65
CA ALA A 57 4.02 -14.60 1.22
C ALA A 57 4.40 -13.15 0.86
N LEU A 58 4.07 -12.10 1.66
CA LEU A 58 4.24 -10.67 1.31
C LEU A 58 4.67 -9.66 2.42
N ASP A 59 3.81 -9.10 3.32
CA ASP A 59 4.24 -8.08 4.33
C ASP A 59 3.23 -7.80 5.50
N ARG A 60 3.67 -7.32 6.70
CA ARG A 60 2.80 -7.01 7.89
C ARG A 60 2.60 -5.50 8.04
N SER A 61 1.37 -5.00 8.09
CA SER A 61 1.06 -3.60 8.47
C SER A 61 -0.38 -3.44 8.98
N GLN A 62 -0.65 -2.36 9.72
CA GLN A 62 -2.02 -1.94 10.03
C GLN A 62 -2.57 -1.16 8.83
N LYS A 63 -3.88 -1.15 8.61
CA LYS A 63 -4.50 -0.43 7.49
C LYS A 63 -5.43 0.67 8.00
N ASP A 64 -5.70 1.63 7.13
CA ASP A 64 -6.82 2.56 7.27
C ASP A 64 -6.74 3.42 8.53
N SER A 65 -5.58 4.03 8.78
CA SER A 65 -5.38 4.92 9.93
C SER A 65 -4.33 5.99 9.63
N PRO A 66 -4.35 7.14 10.34
CA PRO A 66 -3.37 8.22 10.14
C PRO A 66 -2.00 7.96 10.81
N TRP A 67 -1.84 6.81 11.46
CA TRP A 67 -0.65 6.42 12.23
C TRP A 67 0.46 5.88 11.32
N GLU A 68 1.72 5.89 11.79
CA GLU A 68 2.86 5.35 11.03
C GLU A 68 2.62 3.89 10.64
N GLY A 69 1.94 3.10 11.49
CA GLY A 69 1.57 1.72 11.18
C GLY A 69 0.65 1.54 9.98
N GLY A 70 -0.08 2.60 9.56
CA GLY A 70 -0.94 2.62 8.37
C GLY A 70 -0.38 3.39 7.17
N LEU A 71 0.64 4.22 7.37
CA LEU A 71 1.20 5.12 6.36
C LEU A 71 2.64 4.75 5.94
N ARG A 72 3.46 4.29 6.89
CA ARG A 72 4.87 3.94 6.66
C ARG A 72 4.98 2.47 6.26
N GLY A 73 5.06 2.24 4.95
CA GLY A 73 5.22 0.90 4.38
C GLY A 73 6.67 0.43 4.24
N THR A 74 6.86 -0.87 4.08
CA THR A 74 8.13 -1.49 3.70
C THR A 74 8.39 -1.24 2.21
N ALA A 75 9.62 -0.86 1.85
CA ALA A 75 10.04 -0.73 0.47
C ALA A 75 11.46 -1.26 0.26
N LEU A 76 11.71 -1.85 -0.91
CA LEU A 76 13.02 -2.28 -1.34
C LEU A 76 13.26 -1.84 -2.79
N VAL A 77 14.49 -1.44 -3.10
CA VAL A 77 14.93 -1.14 -4.46
C VAL A 77 16.18 -1.96 -4.72
N TRP A 78 16.13 -2.79 -5.76
CA TRP A 78 17.29 -3.52 -6.25
C TRP A 78 17.59 -3.11 -7.68
N SER A 79 18.85 -2.79 -7.95
CA SER A 79 19.32 -2.62 -9.33
C SER A 79 20.85 -2.70 -9.39
N PRO A 80 21.43 -3.35 -10.41
CA PRO A 80 22.85 -3.31 -10.68
C PRO A 80 23.33 -1.94 -11.19
N LEU A 81 22.43 -0.96 -11.35
CA LEU A 81 22.76 0.42 -11.73
C LEU A 81 22.95 1.36 -10.53
N LEU A 82 22.55 0.93 -9.32
CA LEU A 82 22.80 1.69 -8.10
C LEU A 82 24.30 1.80 -7.85
N LYS A 83 24.78 3.01 -7.54
CA LYS A 83 26.19 3.28 -7.25
C LYS A 83 26.56 2.91 -5.82
N GLN A 84 25.70 3.26 -4.86
CA GLN A 84 25.76 2.78 -3.49
C GLN A 84 24.76 1.63 -3.31
N ARG A 85 25.19 0.53 -2.68
CA ARG A 85 24.38 -0.68 -2.44
C ARG A 85 24.58 -1.18 -1.01
N HIS A 86 23.75 -2.13 -0.60
CA HIS A 86 23.88 -2.82 0.69
C HIS A 86 23.71 -1.90 1.90
N TYR A 87 22.71 -1.02 1.86
CA TYR A 87 22.40 -0.09 2.93
C TYR A 87 20.90 0.02 3.15
N VAL A 88 20.51 0.51 4.33
CA VAL A 88 19.14 0.89 4.67
C VAL A 88 19.04 2.40 4.51
N SER A 89 18.06 2.86 3.73
CA SER A 89 17.78 4.28 3.55
C SER A 89 16.87 4.78 4.67
N ASP A 90 17.24 5.88 5.30
CA ASP A 90 16.45 6.66 6.27
C ASP A 90 15.85 7.94 5.66
N HIS A 91 16.10 8.17 4.37
CA HIS A 91 15.57 9.32 3.62
C HIS A 91 14.04 9.32 3.50
N LEU A 92 13.47 10.53 3.55
CA LEU A 92 12.04 10.77 3.35
C LEU A 92 11.65 10.55 1.88
N ILE A 93 10.91 9.47 1.61
CA ILE A 93 10.46 9.05 0.28
C ILE A 93 8.95 8.82 0.33
N HIS A 94 8.23 9.23 -0.73
CA HIS A 94 6.80 8.99 -0.86
C HIS A 94 6.48 8.28 -2.18
N VAL A 95 5.39 7.51 -2.23
CA VAL A 95 5.00 6.74 -3.43
C VAL A 95 4.82 7.62 -4.68
N THR A 96 4.42 8.88 -4.50
CA THR A 96 4.30 9.87 -5.59
C THR A 96 5.63 10.15 -6.29
N ASP A 97 6.77 9.92 -5.62
CA ASP A 97 8.11 10.10 -6.20
C ASP A 97 8.39 9.07 -7.31
N GLY A 98 7.71 7.92 -7.29
CA GLY A 98 7.89 6.85 -8.28
C GLY A 98 7.64 7.31 -9.71
N PHE A 99 6.56 8.08 -9.95
CA PHE A 99 6.24 8.56 -11.29
C PHE A 99 7.35 9.45 -11.88
N SER A 100 7.77 10.48 -11.13
CA SER A 100 8.83 11.39 -11.58
C SER A 100 10.18 10.67 -11.72
N THR A 101 10.46 9.67 -10.89
CA THR A 101 11.71 8.89 -10.95
C THR A 101 11.74 7.95 -12.14
N PHE A 102 10.67 7.17 -12.39
CA PHE A 102 10.63 6.21 -13.49
C PHE A 102 10.56 6.89 -14.86
N THR A 103 9.83 8.02 -14.96
CA THR A 103 9.77 8.77 -16.23
C THR A 103 11.13 9.37 -16.60
N GLU A 104 11.87 9.91 -15.64
CA GLU A 104 13.25 10.36 -15.87
C GLU A 104 14.14 9.19 -16.32
N LEU A 105 14.10 8.06 -15.61
CA LEU A 105 14.92 6.88 -15.94
C LEU A 105 14.61 6.31 -17.33
N ALA A 106 13.36 6.42 -17.78
CA ALA A 106 12.94 6.02 -19.12
C ALA A 106 13.33 7.04 -20.21
N GLY A 107 13.99 8.15 -19.87
CA GLY A 107 14.37 9.20 -20.82
C GLY A 107 13.18 9.98 -21.37
N VAL A 108 12.03 9.97 -20.67
CA VAL A 108 10.85 10.71 -21.07
C VAL A 108 11.11 12.19 -20.81
N SER A 109 11.18 12.98 -21.88
CA SER A 109 11.30 14.44 -21.77
C SER A 109 10.11 14.98 -20.96
N SER A 110 10.43 15.69 -19.88
CA SER A 110 9.48 16.19 -18.91
C SER A 110 8.30 16.87 -19.61
N HIS A 111 7.09 16.37 -19.37
CA HIS A 111 5.90 17.06 -19.83
C HIS A 111 5.84 18.40 -19.10
N LYS A 112 6.04 19.48 -19.85
CA LYS A 112 6.17 20.87 -19.41
C LYS A 112 5.00 21.45 -18.59
N TYR A 113 3.97 20.67 -18.25
CA TYR A 113 2.64 21.23 -18.00
C TYR A 113 1.93 20.88 -16.70
N GLU A 114 2.52 20.15 -15.74
CA GLU A 114 1.78 19.87 -14.50
C GLU A 114 2.61 20.07 -13.25
N LYS A 115 2.01 20.78 -12.29
CA LYS A 115 2.46 20.84 -10.89
C LYS A 115 2.32 19.43 -10.32
N ARG A 116 3.44 18.79 -9.99
CA ARG A 116 3.48 17.43 -9.44
C ARG A 116 3.86 17.49 -7.97
N ASP A 117 3.30 16.59 -7.19
CA ASP A 117 3.65 16.45 -5.78
C ASP A 117 4.86 15.52 -5.56
N GLY A 118 5.27 14.75 -6.58
CA GLY A 118 6.38 13.80 -6.56
C GLY A 118 7.68 14.34 -7.19
N ASN A 119 8.82 13.98 -6.60
CA ASN A 119 10.15 14.35 -7.03
C ASN A 119 10.88 13.19 -7.71
N ASN A 120 11.81 13.49 -8.61
CA ASN A 120 12.79 12.50 -9.05
C ASN A 120 13.79 12.25 -7.91
N ILE A 121 13.80 11.02 -7.37
CA ILE A 121 14.65 10.62 -6.24
C ILE A 121 15.76 9.64 -6.66
N TRP A 122 16.05 9.48 -7.95
CA TRP A 122 17.08 8.54 -8.41
C TRP A 122 18.46 8.83 -7.79
N SER A 123 18.82 10.10 -7.62
CA SER A 123 20.08 10.45 -6.95
C SER A 123 20.09 10.05 -5.47
N THR A 124 18.94 10.11 -4.80
CA THR A 124 18.79 9.67 -3.41
C THR A 124 18.96 8.16 -3.31
N LEU A 125 18.30 7.40 -4.19
CA LEU A 125 18.40 5.94 -4.21
C LEU A 125 19.78 5.44 -4.66
N SER A 126 20.37 6.04 -5.70
CA SER A 126 21.60 5.54 -6.31
C SER A 126 22.87 6.00 -5.60
N LEU A 127 22.87 7.19 -5.00
CA LEU A 127 24.05 7.81 -4.39
C LEU A 127 23.89 8.07 -2.88
N ASN A 128 22.78 7.65 -2.27
CA ASN A 128 22.44 7.95 -0.87
C ASN A 128 22.46 9.45 -0.54
N LYS A 129 22.09 10.30 -1.51
CA LYS A 129 22.01 11.75 -1.32
C LYS A 129 20.70 12.14 -0.64
N THR A 130 20.77 13.07 0.30
CA THR A 130 19.58 13.62 0.96
C THR A 130 18.54 14.10 -0.07
N PRO A 131 17.27 13.67 0.03
CA PRO A 131 16.22 14.10 -0.89
C PRO A 131 15.87 15.57 -0.67
N ILE A 132 15.31 16.20 -1.71
CA ILE A 132 14.80 17.59 -1.63
C ILE A 132 13.49 17.65 -0.82
N ARG A 133 12.76 16.53 -0.74
CA ARG A 133 11.49 16.44 -0.04
C ARG A 133 11.69 16.71 1.45
N ARG A 134 10.90 17.65 1.97
CA ARG A 134 10.85 18.01 3.41
C ARG A 134 9.47 17.83 4.03
N GLU A 135 8.44 17.68 3.20
CA GLU A 135 7.04 17.55 3.65
C GLU A 135 6.31 16.43 2.90
N ILE A 136 5.34 15.82 3.60
CA ILE A 136 4.37 14.88 3.06
C ILE A 136 3.00 15.27 3.61
N LEU A 137 2.06 15.58 2.72
CA LEU A 137 0.65 15.55 3.06
C LEU A 137 0.17 14.12 2.87
N HIS A 138 -0.12 13.40 3.95
CA HIS A 138 -0.60 12.02 3.85
C HIS A 138 -2.04 11.99 3.36
N ASN A 139 -2.93 12.70 4.07
CA ASN A 139 -4.32 12.87 3.64
C ASN A 139 -5.02 14.03 4.35
N ILE A 140 -6.08 14.53 3.73
CA ILE A 140 -7.13 15.35 4.37
C ILE A 140 -8.46 14.74 3.94
N ASP A 141 -9.12 14.09 4.87
CA ASP A 141 -10.41 13.46 4.63
C ASP A 141 -11.52 14.24 5.32
N PRO A 142 -12.35 14.99 4.58
CA PRO A 142 -13.49 15.70 5.15
C PRO A 142 -14.68 14.78 5.47
N ILE A 143 -14.71 13.55 4.96
CA ILE A 143 -15.79 12.58 5.18
C ILE A 143 -15.56 11.86 6.51
N ASP A 144 -14.39 11.26 6.68
CA ASP A 144 -13.99 10.62 7.95
C ASP A 144 -13.56 11.64 9.01
N GLY A 145 -13.23 12.87 8.58
CA GLY A 145 -12.91 13.97 9.47
C GLY A 145 -11.49 13.92 10.02
N TYR A 146 -10.52 13.40 9.26
CA TYR A 146 -9.12 13.32 9.69
C TYR A 146 -8.13 14.02 8.75
N SER A 147 -6.96 14.36 9.28
CA SER A 147 -5.82 14.83 8.50
C SER A 147 -4.51 14.35 9.11
N SER A 148 -3.55 14.01 8.25
CA SER A 148 -2.21 13.61 8.64
C SER A 148 -1.18 14.31 7.76
N TYR A 149 -0.19 14.93 8.39
CA TYR A 149 0.81 15.76 7.73
C TYR A 149 2.17 15.64 8.41
N TYR A 150 3.21 15.46 7.61
CA TYR A 150 4.59 15.39 8.06
C TYR A 150 5.41 16.55 7.48
N GLN A 151 6.29 17.14 8.31
CA GLN A 151 7.35 18.03 7.86
C GLN A 151 8.52 18.03 8.82
N ASP A 152 9.74 17.85 8.30
CA ASP A 152 11.00 18.01 9.02
C ASP A 152 10.99 17.28 10.38
N GLU A 153 10.76 15.96 10.36
CA GLU A 153 10.63 15.08 11.53
C GLU A 153 9.31 15.21 12.28
N TRP A 154 8.59 16.33 12.16
CA TRP A 154 7.34 16.54 12.88
C TRP A 154 6.15 15.94 12.14
N LYS A 155 5.30 15.21 12.86
CA LYS A 155 4.03 14.71 12.36
C LYS A 155 2.86 15.32 13.12
N TYR A 156 1.86 15.76 12.38
CA TYR A 156 0.59 16.29 12.84
C TYR A 156 -0.52 15.31 12.49
N VAL A 157 -1.38 15.01 13.45
CA VAL A 157 -2.57 14.18 13.27
C VAL A 157 -3.77 14.91 13.89
N ASN A 158 -4.89 14.97 13.18
CA ASN A 158 -6.14 15.52 13.70
C ASN A 158 -7.29 14.64 13.24
N GLY A 159 -8.11 14.13 14.16
CA GLY A 159 -9.10 13.12 13.85
C GLY A 159 -8.50 11.75 13.51
N THR A 160 -9.38 10.79 13.21
CA THR A 160 -9.03 9.41 12.86
C THR A 160 -10.16 8.80 12.01
N THR A 161 -9.96 7.58 11.54
CA THR A 161 -10.94 6.77 10.81
C THR A 161 -11.77 5.93 11.78
N LEU A 162 -13.00 5.58 11.37
CA LEU A 162 -13.89 4.67 12.11
C LEU A 162 -13.94 4.90 13.64
N ASN A 163 -14.03 6.17 14.07
CA ASN A 163 -14.06 6.57 15.49
C ASN A 163 -12.92 5.98 16.35
N GLY A 164 -11.74 5.78 15.76
CA GLY A 164 -10.53 5.33 16.46
C GLY A 164 -10.44 3.83 16.65
N THR A 165 -11.24 3.05 15.92
CA THR A 165 -11.20 1.57 15.93
C THR A 165 -9.78 1.05 15.65
N TYR A 166 -8.99 1.76 14.84
CA TYR A 166 -7.62 1.40 14.46
C TYR A 166 -6.53 2.23 15.16
N ASP A 167 -6.87 2.98 16.22
CA ASP A 167 -5.90 3.82 16.96
C ASP A 167 -5.08 3.03 18.00
N SER A 168 -5.34 1.74 18.14
CA SER A 168 -4.60 0.88 19.06
C SER A 168 -3.22 0.49 18.51
N TRP A 169 -2.28 0.26 19.42
CA TRP A 169 -0.92 -0.19 19.07
C TRP A 169 -0.84 -1.71 19.04
N LEU A 170 -0.63 -2.27 17.84
CA LEU A 170 -0.50 -3.72 17.64
C LEU A 170 0.73 -4.34 18.34
N GLY A 171 1.74 -3.54 18.70
CA GLY A 171 2.93 -4.06 19.40
C GLY A 171 2.70 -4.43 20.87
N ASP A 172 1.50 -4.22 21.43
CA ASP A 172 1.09 -4.75 22.73
C ASP A 172 0.82 -6.26 22.70
N MET A 173 0.63 -6.83 21.51
CA MET A 173 0.51 -8.28 21.36
C MET A 173 1.76 -8.96 21.91
N VAL A 174 1.58 -10.19 22.43
CA VAL A 174 2.69 -11.01 22.93
C VAL A 174 3.80 -11.03 21.88
N LYS A 175 5.00 -10.61 22.29
CA LYS A 175 6.15 -10.64 21.40
C LYS A 175 6.56 -12.10 21.24
N GLU A 176 6.30 -12.63 20.06
CA GLU A 176 6.65 -13.99 19.66
C GLU A 176 7.75 -13.87 18.61
N ASP A 177 8.96 -14.26 18.99
CA ASP A 177 10.06 -14.34 18.02
C ASP A 177 9.89 -15.65 17.23
N SER A 178 9.90 -15.55 15.89
CA SER A 178 9.87 -16.75 15.05
C SER A 178 11.08 -17.63 15.39
N PRO A 179 10.93 -18.96 15.55
CA PRO A 179 12.05 -19.88 15.74
C PRO A 179 13.12 -19.76 14.64
N GLU A 180 12.69 -19.39 13.43
CA GLU A 180 13.57 -19.15 12.28
C GLU A 180 14.49 -17.92 12.49
N SER A 181 14.14 -17.01 13.40
CA SER A 181 14.91 -15.79 13.65
C SER A 181 16.34 -16.05 14.11
N PHE A 182 16.57 -17.18 14.79
CA PHE A 182 17.91 -17.59 15.23
C PHE A 182 18.83 -17.99 14.07
N TYR A 183 18.24 -18.44 12.96
CA TYR A 183 18.95 -18.89 11.76
C TYR A 183 18.76 -17.93 10.58
N TYR A 184 18.36 -16.68 10.85
CA TYR A 184 17.93 -15.72 9.83
C TYR A 184 18.97 -15.54 8.72
N SER A 185 20.22 -15.24 9.09
CA SER A 185 21.29 -15.06 8.12
C SER A 185 21.53 -16.30 7.25
N GLN A 186 21.50 -17.51 7.82
CA GLN A 186 21.64 -18.75 7.04
C GLN A 186 20.46 -18.97 6.10
N LEU A 187 19.23 -18.74 6.57
CA LEU A 187 18.02 -18.88 5.75
C LEU A 187 18.02 -17.94 4.56
N VAL A 188 18.39 -16.68 4.77
CA VAL A 188 18.53 -15.70 3.68
C VAL A 188 19.63 -16.13 2.72
N MET A 189 20.83 -16.45 3.21
CA MET A 189 21.97 -16.81 2.36
C MET A 189 21.78 -18.11 1.57
N ASN A 190 20.91 -19.01 2.04
CA ASN A 190 20.59 -20.25 1.34
C ASN A 190 19.40 -20.12 0.37
N SER A 191 18.68 -18.98 0.39
CA SER A 191 17.51 -18.77 -0.47
C SER A 191 17.85 -18.64 -1.95
N ASP A 192 16.91 -19.00 -2.83
CA ASP A 192 17.05 -18.83 -4.28
C ASP A 192 17.29 -17.36 -4.67
N VAL A 193 16.65 -16.43 -3.94
CA VAL A 193 16.84 -14.98 -4.14
C VAL A 193 18.28 -14.58 -3.86
N TRP A 194 18.89 -15.08 -2.78
CA TRP A 194 20.29 -14.81 -2.51
C TRP A 194 21.20 -15.39 -3.58
N GLN A 195 20.97 -16.64 -3.99
CA GLN A 195 21.77 -17.30 -5.02
C GLN A 195 21.72 -16.53 -6.35
N ALA A 196 20.55 -16.00 -6.71
CA ALA A 196 20.36 -15.22 -7.93
C ALA A 196 20.99 -13.82 -7.86
N LEU A 197 20.93 -13.14 -6.70
CA LEU A 197 21.31 -11.73 -6.58
C LEU A 197 22.72 -11.50 -6.04
N ASN A 198 23.27 -12.41 -5.23
CA ASN A 198 24.61 -12.29 -4.63
C ASN A 198 25.74 -12.12 -5.67
N PRO A 199 25.70 -12.73 -6.87
CA PRO A 199 26.70 -12.47 -7.91
C PRO A 199 26.82 -11.00 -8.35
N TYR A 200 25.78 -10.19 -8.15
CA TYR A 200 25.77 -8.75 -8.46
C TYR A 200 26.22 -7.87 -7.28
N SER A 201 26.64 -8.48 -6.18
CA SER A 201 27.14 -7.76 -5.03
C SER A 201 28.48 -7.09 -5.34
N THR A 202 28.63 -5.84 -4.91
CA THR A 202 29.90 -5.08 -5.04
C THR A 202 30.97 -5.52 -4.03
N ARG A 203 30.62 -6.38 -3.06
CA ARG A 203 31.53 -6.93 -2.04
C ARG A 203 31.05 -8.30 -1.56
N ILE A 204 31.94 -9.07 -0.93
CA ILE A 204 31.51 -10.30 -0.25
C ILE A 204 30.66 -9.93 0.95
N LEU A 205 29.41 -10.41 0.98
CA LEU A 205 28.50 -10.25 2.11
C LEU A 205 28.62 -11.44 3.06
N LYS A 206 28.62 -11.16 4.36
CA LYS A 206 28.75 -12.13 5.45
C LYS A 206 27.48 -12.14 6.32
N PRO A 207 27.24 -13.20 7.12
CA PRO A 207 26.11 -13.24 8.04
C PRO A 207 25.94 -11.98 8.90
N ASN A 208 27.03 -11.40 9.40
CA ASN A 208 26.99 -10.17 10.19
C ASN A 208 26.48 -8.94 9.41
N ASP A 209 26.67 -8.89 8.08
CA ASP A 209 26.11 -7.81 7.26
C ASP A 209 24.58 -7.89 7.25
N LEU A 210 24.02 -9.10 7.18
CA LEU A 210 22.57 -9.32 7.18
C LEU A 210 21.97 -8.94 8.53
N GLU A 211 22.59 -9.38 9.63
CA GLU A 211 22.13 -9.02 10.98
C GLU A 211 22.25 -7.51 11.22
N PHE A 212 23.30 -6.86 10.70
CA PHE A 212 23.44 -5.41 10.77
C PHE A 212 22.32 -4.69 10.02
N LEU A 213 22.03 -5.09 8.78
CA LEU A 213 20.95 -4.49 7.97
C LEU A 213 19.58 -4.73 8.61
N ARG A 214 19.31 -5.95 9.09
CA ARG A 214 18.08 -6.28 9.84
C ARG A 214 17.94 -5.46 11.11
N GLY A 215 19.03 -5.25 11.84
CA GLY A 215 19.07 -4.38 13.01
C GLY A 215 18.74 -2.94 12.67
N LYS A 216 19.25 -2.42 11.54
CA LYS A 216 18.99 -1.05 11.06
C LYS A 216 17.54 -0.81 10.64
N THR A 217 16.82 -1.84 10.19
CA THR A 217 15.39 -1.74 9.85
C THR A 217 14.47 -1.85 11.06
N LYS A 218 14.99 -2.20 12.24
CA LYS A 218 14.17 -2.47 13.42
C LYS A 218 13.78 -1.18 14.14
N ILE A 219 12.48 -0.98 14.34
CA ILE A 219 11.93 0.06 15.21
C ILE A 219 11.66 -0.55 16.58
N ASN A 220 12.20 0.08 17.64
CA ASN A 220 11.98 -0.35 19.02
C ASN A 220 11.10 0.68 19.73
N CYS A 221 9.89 0.28 20.12
CA CYS A 221 8.94 1.13 20.82
C CYS A 221 8.90 0.78 22.31
N GLU A 222 9.34 1.69 23.19
CA GLU A 222 9.37 1.47 24.63
C GLU A 222 8.13 2.07 25.33
N ARG A 223 6.98 1.40 25.22
CA ARG A 223 5.68 1.91 25.68
C ARG A 223 5.53 2.02 27.21
N ARG A 224 6.40 1.39 28.01
CA ARG A 224 6.26 1.34 29.48
C ARG A 224 6.81 2.57 30.20
N ASN A 225 6.83 3.73 29.56
CA ASN A 225 7.19 4.97 30.22
C ASN A 225 5.90 5.71 30.67
N PRO A 226 5.57 5.74 31.97
CA PRO A 226 4.35 6.39 32.47
C PRO A 226 4.35 7.92 32.32
N LYS A 227 5.47 8.53 31.89
CA LYS A 227 5.60 9.97 31.69
C LYS A 227 5.14 10.44 30.30
N LEU A 228 4.80 9.52 29.39
CA LEU A 228 4.39 9.89 28.04
C LEU A 228 2.96 10.45 28.05
N THR A 229 2.72 11.48 27.25
CA THR A 229 1.40 12.07 27.09
C THR A 229 0.64 11.34 25.98
N ALA A 230 -0.50 10.74 26.29
CA ALA A 230 -1.32 10.07 25.29
C ALA A 230 -1.88 11.05 24.25
N CYS A 231 -2.04 10.58 23.01
CA CYS A 231 -2.77 11.29 21.97
C CYS A 231 -4.23 10.81 21.94
N GLU A 232 -5.17 11.76 21.90
CA GLU A 232 -6.61 11.51 21.72
C GLU A 232 -7.11 12.32 20.52
N PRO A 233 -6.93 11.82 19.28
CA PRO A 233 -7.07 12.62 18.07
C PRO A 233 -8.51 13.08 17.79
N LEU A 234 -9.51 12.41 18.39
CA LEU A 234 -10.92 12.82 18.38
C LEU A 234 -11.21 14.01 19.30
N LYS A 235 -10.38 14.25 20.31
CA LYS A 235 -10.54 15.38 21.25
C LYS A 235 -9.76 16.61 20.79
N ALA A 236 -8.51 16.41 20.38
CA ALA A 236 -7.64 17.48 19.93
C ALA A 236 -6.56 16.92 18.99
N PRO A 237 -6.05 17.73 18.05
CA PRO A 237 -4.95 17.32 17.21
C PRO A 237 -3.67 17.07 18.01
N CYS A 238 -2.88 16.12 17.54
CA CYS A 238 -1.65 15.64 18.14
C CYS A 238 -0.43 16.03 17.32
N LEU A 239 0.72 16.06 17.99
CA LEU A 239 2.00 16.41 17.41
C LEU A 239 3.07 15.44 17.91
N PHE A 240 3.86 14.89 17.01
CA PHE A 240 4.96 13.95 17.31
C PHE A 240 6.25 14.40 16.62
N ASN A 241 7.39 14.05 17.19
CA ASN A 241 8.68 14.09 16.50
C ASN A 241 9.08 12.65 16.16
N LEU A 242 9.06 12.28 14.89
CA LEU A 242 9.28 10.90 14.44
C LEU A 242 10.75 10.47 14.44
N GLU A 243 11.70 11.39 14.56
CA GLU A 243 13.11 11.03 14.74
C GLU A 243 13.36 10.52 16.16
N GLU A 244 12.75 11.16 17.15
CA GLU A 244 12.86 10.78 18.57
C GLU A 244 11.81 9.73 18.98
N ASP A 245 10.63 9.78 18.39
CA ASP A 245 9.45 8.95 18.71
C ASP A 245 8.81 8.39 17.42
N PRO A 246 9.46 7.44 16.74
CA PRO A 246 8.92 6.81 15.52
C PRO A 246 7.65 5.97 15.76
N CYS A 247 7.25 5.83 17.02
CA CYS A 247 6.12 5.01 17.47
C CYS A 247 4.92 5.86 17.92
N GLU A 248 5.04 7.19 17.84
CA GLU A 248 3.97 8.14 18.14
C GLU A 248 3.36 7.96 19.55
N LEU A 249 4.21 7.65 20.53
CA LEU A 249 3.80 7.34 21.89
C LEU A 249 3.63 8.60 22.75
N ASN A 250 4.25 9.72 22.38
CA ASN A 250 4.29 10.93 23.19
C ASN A 250 3.75 12.15 22.43
N ASN A 251 2.55 12.58 22.79
CA ASN A 251 1.93 13.78 22.22
C ASN A 251 2.60 15.05 22.75
N LEU A 252 3.24 15.79 21.84
CA LEU A 252 4.01 17.01 22.08
C LEU A 252 3.21 18.29 21.83
N ALA A 253 1.92 18.21 21.49
CA ALA A 253 1.13 19.37 21.05
C ALA A 253 1.07 20.51 22.08
N ASN A 254 0.92 20.18 23.37
CA ASN A 254 0.86 21.17 24.46
C ASN A 254 2.23 21.77 24.78
N ILE A 255 3.30 21.02 24.55
CA ILE A 255 4.68 21.44 24.84
C ILE A 255 5.23 22.31 23.71
N HIS A 256 4.80 22.07 22.46
CA HIS A 256 5.26 22.80 21.26
C HIS A 256 4.11 23.53 20.53
N PRO A 257 3.41 24.48 21.19
CA PRO A 257 2.21 25.11 20.63
C PRO A 257 2.49 25.94 19.36
N LEU A 258 3.69 26.53 19.24
CA LEU A 258 4.08 27.26 18.02
C LEU A 258 4.27 26.32 16.83
N ARG A 259 4.90 25.15 17.03
CA ARG A 259 5.04 24.13 16.00
C ARG A 259 3.67 23.61 15.60
N MET A 260 2.81 23.33 16.59
CA MET A 260 1.44 22.89 16.37
C MET A 260 0.63 23.86 15.52
N LYS A 261 0.68 25.15 15.85
CA LYS A 261 0.01 26.22 15.08
C LYS A 261 0.53 26.30 13.65
N TYR A 262 1.83 26.14 13.45
CA TYR A 262 2.44 26.14 12.12
C TYR A 262 1.98 24.93 11.28
N MET A 263 2.02 23.72 11.84
CA MET A 263 1.55 22.49 11.17
C MET A 263 0.08 22.63 10.75
N LYS A 264 -0.79 23.08 11.67
CA LYS A 264 -2.20 23.34 11.39
C LYS A 264 -2.41 24.37 10.28
N LYS A 265 -1.63 25.46 10.27
CA LYS A 265 -1.68 26.46 9.19
C LYS A 265 -1.33 25.85 7.84
N ARG A 266 -0.35 24.94 7.80
CA ARG A 266 0.07 24.26 6.56
C ARG A 266 -0.99 23.27 6.06
N VAL A 267 -1.62 22.51 6.95
CA VAL A 267 -2.79 21.66 6.61
C VAL A 267 -3.94 22.50 6.05
N ASN A 268 -4.30 23.62 6.70
CA ASN A 268 -5.36 24.51 6.23
C ASN A 268 -5.07 25.09 4.84
N TYR A 269 -3.79 25.37 4.54
CA TYR A 269 -3.38 25.80 3.21
C TYR A 269 -3.66 24.73 2.15
N PHE A 270 -3.30 23.46 2.42
CA PHE A 270 -3.60 22.36 1.51
C PHE A 270 -5.11 22.15 1.34
N GLN A 271 -5.86 22.17 2.43
CA GLN A 271 -7.32 22.05 2.42
C GLN A 271 -7.99 23.12 1.55
N ALA A 272 -7.51 24.37 1.60
CA ALA A 272 -8.04 25.46 0.80
C ALA A 272 -7.79 25.30 -0.72
N THR A 273 -6.81 24.47 -1.10
CA THR A 273 -6.48 24.18 -2.50
C THR A 273 -6.94 22.79 -2.96
N ALA A 274 -7.57 22.01 -2.07
CA ALA A 274 -8.00 20.65 -2.36
C ALA A 274 -9.26 20.65 -3.24
N LEU A 275 -9.32 19.68 -4.15
CA LEU A 275 -10.56 19.37 -4.86
C LEU A 275 -11.52 18.60 -3.93
N PRO A 276 -12.84 18.72 -4.11
CA PRO A 276 -13.79 17.93 -3.34
C PRO A 276 -13.62 16.43 -3.61
N PRO A 277 -13.89 15.55 -2.62
CA PRO A 277 -13.84 14.11 -2.81
C PRO A 277 -14.74 13.67 -3.98
N ALA A 278 -14.17 12.88 -4.90
CA ALA A 278 -14.91 12.33 -6.03
C ALA A 278 -15.65 11.03 -5.67
N ASN A 279 -15.11 10.26 -4.72
CA ASN A 279 -15.71 9.03 -4.22
C ASN A 279 -16.61 9.34 -3.03
N LEU A 280 -17.84 9.76 -3.32
CA LEU A 280 -18.84 10.03 -2.29
C LEU A 280 -19.58 8.74 -1.91
N PRO A 281 -20.09 8.63 -0.67
CA PRO A 281 -20.92 7.50 -0.27
C PRO A 281 -22.08 7.29 -1.25
N ALA A 282 -22.49 6.03 -1.42
CA ALA A 282 -23.62 5.67 -2.26
C ALA A 282 -24.86 6.51 -1.86
N GLY A 283 -25.43 7.24 -2.82
CA GLY A 283 -26.58 8.13 -2.61
C GLY A 283 -26.28 9.63 -2.58
N VAL A 284 -25.00 10.05 -2.53
CA VAL A 284 -24.59 11.47 -2.59
C VAL A 284 -23.99 11.76 -3.98
N SER A 285 -24.78 11.63 -5.04
CA SER A 285 -24.30 11.80 -6.41
C SER A 285 -24.98 12.99 -7.08
N ASN A 286 -24.28 14.13 -7.16
CA ASN A 286 -24.61 15.23 -8.07
C ASN A 286 -23.52 15.45 -9.16
N HIS A 287 -22.58 14.52 -9.32
CA HIS A 287 -21.49 14.66 -10.28
C HIS A 287 -21.53 13.59 -11.36
N LYS A 288 -21.82 14.03 -12.59
CA LYS A 288 -21.68 13.21 -13.80
C LYS A 288 -20.18 13.06 -14.12
N PHE A 289 -19.57 11.98 -13.64
CA PHE A 289 -18.22 11.62 -14.08
C PHE A 289 -18.28 10.99 -15.48
N GLN A 290 -17.48 11.51 -16.39
CA GLN A 290 -17.33 10.95 -17.74
C GLN A 290 -16.39 9.75 -17.66
N LYS A 291 -16.91 8.52 -17.80
CA LYS A 291 -16.10 7.29 -17.89
C LYS A 291 -15.14 7.40 -19.09
N ARG A 292 -13.85 7.16 -18.87
CA ARG A 292 -12.85 6.97 -19.94
C ARG A 292 -12.60 5.48 -20.12
N ASP A 293 -12.60 5.00 -21.36
CA ASP A 293 -12.41 3.60 -21.72
C ASP A 293 -10.93 3.19 -21.66
N GLY A 294 -10.64 2.07 -21.00
CA GLY A 294 -9.29 1.62 -20.61
C GLY A 294 -8.45 1.03 -21.75
N ASN A 295 -8.64 1.45 -23.00
CA ASN A 295 -8.02 0.82 -24.15
C ASN A 295 -6.74 1.57 -24.60
N ASN A 296 -5.73 1.53 -23.73
CA ASN A 296 -4.43 2.20 -23.89
C ASN A 296 -4.53 3.73 -23.95
N ILE A 297 -4.53 4.40 -22.79
CA ILE A 297 -4.58 5.86 -22.75
C ILE A 297 -3.37 6.46 -23.47
N TRP A 298 -2.16 5.88 -23.36
CA TRP A 298 -0.99 6.63 -23.76
C TRP A 298 -0.78 6.74 -25.27
N SER A 299 -1.05 5.69 -26.05
CA SER A 299 -1.00 5.78 -27.51
C SER A 299 -2.22 6.50 -28.12
N THR A 300 -3.37 6.47 -27.46
CA THR A 300 -4.57 7.22 -27.86
C THR A 300 -4.39 8.72 -27.60
N LEU A 301 -3.82 9.08 -26.45
CA LEU A 301 -3.52 10.46 -26.03
C LEU A 301 -2.35 11.09 -26.80
N SER A 302 -1.39 10.29 -27.27
CA SER A 302 -0.24 10.81 -28.03
C SER A 302 -0.43 10.80 -29.55
N LEU A 303 -1.34 9.98 -30.11
CA LEU A 303 -1.40 9.73 -31.57
C LEU A 303 -2.82 9.74 -32.21
N ASN A 304 -3.91 10.04 -31.48
CA ASN A 304 -5.29 10.14 -31.97
C ASN A 304 -5.79 8.92 -32.79
N ARG A 305 -5.59 7.69 -32.28
CA ARG A 305 -6.01 6.42 -32.90
C ARG A 305 -7.12 5.74 -32.12
N THR A 306 -7.95 4.95 -32.80
CA THR A 306 -8.97 4.09 -32.18
C THR A 306 -8.32 3.04 -31.28
N PRO A 307 -8.94 2.68 -30.14
CA PRO A 307 -8.27 1.83 -29.18
C PRO A 307 -8.08 0.39 -29.70
N ILE A 308 -6.85 -0.15 -29.58
CA ILE A 308 -6.48 -1.47 -30.14
C ILE A 308 -7.08 -2.63 -29.32
N ARG A 309 -7.33 -2.39 -28.02
CA ARG A 309 -7.82 -3.44 -27.14
C ARG A 309 -9.31 -3.70 -27.39
N ARG A 310 -9.58 -4.82 -28.04
CA ARG A 310 -10.92 -5.33 -28.31
C ARG A 310 -11.36 -6.41 -27.34
N GLU A 311 -10.41 -6.97 -26.57
CA GLU A 311 -10.68 -8.13 -25.72
C GLU A 311 -10.19 -7.92 -24.28
N ILE A 312 -11.02 -8.34 -23.32
CA ILE A 312 -10.70 -8.30 -21.89
C ILE A 312 -11.18 -9.60 -21.25
N LEU A 313 -10.24 -10.46 -20.88
CA LEU A 313 -10.50 -11.55 -19.95
C LEU A 313 -10.51 -10.99 -18.53
N HIS A 314 -11.67 -11.04 -17.86
CA HIS A 314 -11.81 -10.54 -16.51
C HIS A 314 -11.50 -11.61 -15.46
N ASN A 315 -12.01 -12.83 -15.68
CA ASN A 315 -11.82 -13.96 -14.76
C ASN A 315 -12.09 -15.30 -15.46
N ILE A 316 -11.37 -16.35 -15.07
CA ILE A 316 -11.74 -17.76 -15.24
C ILE A 316 -11.60 -18.43 -13.88
N ASP A 317 -12.73 -18.79 -13.27
CA ASP A 317 -12.79 -19.48 -11.99
C ASP A 317 -13.25 -20.92 -12.21
N PRO A 318 -12.32 -21.89 -12.27
CA PRO A 318 -12.66 -23.29 -12.51
C PRO A 318 -13.27 -23.98 -11.28
N ILE A 319 -13.21 -23.35 -10.10
CA ILE A 319 -13.72 -23.91 -8.84
C ILE A 319 -15.20 -23.55 -8.68
N ASP A 320 -15.53 -22.27 -8.86
CA ASP A 320 -16.90 -21.77 -8.80
C ASP A 320 -17.62 -21.82 -10.16
N GLY A 321 -16.90 -22.27 -11.21
CA GLY A 321 -17.48 -22.63 -12.50
C GLY A 321 -17.89 -21.44 -13.37
N TYR A 322 -17.37 -20.24 -13.11
CA TYR A 322 -17.72 -19.03 -13.86
C TYR A 322 -16.54 -18.38 -14.57
N SER A 323 -16.83 -17.70 -15.67
CA SER A 323 -15.85 -17.00 -16.49
C SER A 323 -16.52 -15.78 -17.12
N SER A 324 -15.74 -14.71 -17.28
CA SER A 324 -16.21 -13.56 -18.03
C SER A 324 -15.13 -12.98 -18.92
N TYR A 325 -15.55 -12.71 -20.16
CA TYR A 325 -14.70 -12.29 -21.26
C TYR A 325 -15.47 -11.29 -22.10
N TYR A 326 -14.82 -10.18 -22.45
CA TYR A 326 -15.33 -9.23 -23.43
C TYR A 326 -14.57 -9.36 -24.73
N GLN A 327 -15.28 -9.23 -25.85
CA GLN A 327 -14.73 -9.07 -27.20
C GLN A 327 -15.62 -8.09 -27.98
N ASP A 328 -15.07 -6.93 -28.35
CA ASP A 328 -15.77 -5.82 -29.00
C ASP A 328 -17.04 -5.39 -28.23
N GLU A 329 -18.22 -5.46 -28.84
CA GLU A 329 -19.52 -5.15 -28.21
C GLU A 329 -20.12 -6.34 -27.44
N TRP A 330 -19.48 -7.50 -27.50
CA TRP A 330 -20.01 -8.73 -26.94
C TRP A 330 -19.37 -9.03 -25.59
N LYS A 331 -20.24 -9.30 -24.61
CA LYS A 331 -19.85 -9.85 -23.32
C LYS A 331 -20.22 -11.32 -23.29
N TYR A 332 -19.22 -12.17 -23.12
CA TYR A 332 -19.40 -13.55 -22.73
C TYR A 332 -19.36 -13.64 -21.21
N VAL A 333 -20.43 -14.17 -20.63
CA VAL A 333 -20.48 -14.59 -19.23
C VAL A 333 -20.95 -16.03 -19.23
N ASN A 334 -20.21 -16.89 -18.56
CA ASN A 334 -20.57 -18.28 -18.40
C ASN A 334 -20.41 -18.66 -16.93
N GLY A 335 -21.36 -19.40 -16.39
CA GLY A 335 -21.45 -19.71 -14.96
C GLY A 335 -22.01 -18.56 -14.11
N THR A 336 -22.28 -18.87 -12.86
CA THR A 336 -22.93 -17.99 -11.88
C THR A 336 -22.09 -17.87 -10.63
N THR A 337 -21.97 -16.69 -10.04
CA THR A 337 -21.31 -16.56 -8.73
C THR A 337 -22.26 -17.05 -7.64
N LEU A 338 -21.81 -18.03 -6.84
CA LEU A 338 -22.56 -18.57 -5.69
C LEU A 338 -24.02 -18.90 -6.04
N ASN A 339 -24.25 -19.71 -7.08
CA ASN A 339 -25.57 -20.11 -7.58
C ASN A 339 -26.51 -18.93 -7.92
N GLY A 340 -25.98 -17.82 -8.43
CA GLY A 340 -26.79 -16.68 -8.91
C GLY A 340 -27.03 -15.60 -7.86
N THR A 341 -26.56 -15.79 -6.63
CA THR A 341 -26.85 -14.90 -5.49
C THR A 341 -26.34 -13.47 -5.73
N TYR A 342 -25.27 -13.30 -6.51
CA TYR A 342 -24.66 -11.99 -6.78
C TYR A 342 -24.68 -11.59 -8.25
N ASP A 343 -25.42 -12.33 -9.09
CA ASP A 343 -25.43 -12.12 -10.55
C ASP A 343 -26.50 -11.11 -11.00
N SER A 344 -27.20 -10.47 -10.06
CA SER A 344 -28.24 -9.50 -10.35
C SER A 344 -27.68 -8.12 -10.73
N TRP A 345 -28.26 -7.53 -11.76
CA TRP A 345 -27.94 -6.18 -12.21
C TRP A 345 -28.65 -5.17 -11.29
N LEU A 346 -27.88 -4.51 -10.41
CA LEU A 346 -28.36 -3.51 -9.43
C LEU A 346 -28.79 -2.16 -10.07
N GLY A 347 -29.22 -2.15 -11.34
CA GLY A 347 -29.47 -0.94 -12.11
C GLY A 347 -30.86 -0.32 -11.92
N ASP A 348 -31.87 -1.07 -11.46
CA ASP A 348 -33.22 -0.54 -11.24
C ASP A 348 -33.84 -1.13 -9.97
N MET A 349 -33.82 -0.38 -8.87
CA MET A 349 -34.54 -0.71 -7.62
C MET A 349 -36.06 -0.62 -7.81
N VAL A 350 -36.86 -1.55 -7.26
CA VAL A 350 -38.13 -1.26 -6.53
C VAL A 350 -38.53 -2.42 -5.57
N LYS A 351 -38.69 -2.06 -4.29
CA LYS A 351 -39.55 -2.54 -3.14
C LYS A 351 -39.81 -4.03 -2.85
N GLU A 352 -39.75 -4.32 -1.54
CA GLU A 352 -40.71 -5.09 -0.69
C GLU A 352 -41.78 -5.89 -1.46
N ASP A 353 -41.97 -7.19 -1.26
CA ASP A 353 -42.10 -7.93 -0.02
C ASP A 353 -41.64 -9.40 -0.19
N SER A 354 -41.25 -10.02 0.92
CA SER A 354 -41.25 -11.49 1.10
C SER A 354 -42.58 -12.16 0.65
N PRO A 355 -42.74 -13.48 0.56
CA PRO A 355 -41.83 -14.57 0.95
C PRO A 355 -41.75 -15.70 -0.10
N GLU A 356 -40.85 -16.65 0.15
CA GLU A 356 -40.95 -18.04 -0.33
C GLU A 356 -40.92 -18.35 -1.83
N SER A 357 -40.47 -19.58 -2.08
CA SER A 357 -40.52 -20.34 -3.32
C SER A 357 -39.42 -20.03 -4.34
N PHE A 358 -38.36 -20.81 -4.36
CA PHE A 358 -38.26 -22.23 -4.76
C PHE A 358 -37.95 -22.39 -6.24
N TYR A 359 -36.87 -23.13 -6.47
CA TYR A 359 -36.69 -24.11 -7.54
C TYR A 359 -36.59 -23.57 -8.99
N TYR A 360 -35.80 -24.12 -9.89
CA TYR A 360 -34.97 -25.32 -9.92
C TYR A 360 -33.88 -25.10 -10.96
N SER A 361 -32.81 -25.88 -10.82
CA SER A 361 -31.80 -26.21 -11.82
C SER A 361 -32.25 -26.23 -13.29
N GLN A 362 -31.34 -25.72 -14.14
CA GLN A 362 -30.96 -26.22 -15.47
C GLN A 362 -32.05 -26.34 -16.55
N LEU A 363 -32.01 -25.40 -17.50
CA LEU A 363 -31.52 -25.63 -18.88
C LEU A 363 -31.11 -24.31 -19.52
#